data_AF-A0AB32ZW83-F1
#
_entry.id   AF-A0AB32ZW83-F1
#
_cell.length_a   1.000
_cell.length_b   1.000
_cell.length_c   1.000
_cell.angle_alpha   90.00
_cell.angle_beta   90.00
_cell.angle_gamma   90.00
#
_symmetry.space_group_name_H-M   'P 1'
#
loop_
_entity.id
_entity.type
_entity.pdbx_description
1 polymer ?
#
loop_
_entity_poly.entity_id
_entity_poly.type
_entity_poly.pdbx_seq_one_letter_code
_entity_poly.pdbx_strand_id
1 'polypeptide(L)'
;MKNRALFCAIALLPALFVSTLASSQEEQMLKVATFNVSMEATNYKALGMKPSDQVLQHVLSTGEHSQVKNIAEIIQRVNPDILMLNEFDYIADKRKGVEAFVKNYLNVSQDGLEPVDYPYTYVATVNTGEPTKFDLDNNGKAEGFGGDAYGFGLYPGQYGMALLSKYPIDVDGIRTFQTFKWHHMPHPQVPIIPDESGSTDKGKPWYDVEEWAALRLSSKSHWDVPVKVGGKTVHILAMHPTPPNFDGSEDRNGKRNFDEIRLMADYLSPDKGAYIYDDNGEKVSLSENARFVLVGDFNAADIGDKHREGVIEQLTEHPLVNNDIIPTSAGGAGASGAEFSNRFTAYWGARADYVLPSRFGFDVNDAGVFWPAKTSDLYRLVKDREASSDHRLVWISLSLTEDN
;
A
#
# COMPACT_ATOMS: atom_id res chain seq x y z
N MET A 1 -37.33 75.06 -58.03
CA MET A 1 -38.18 74.34 -57.07
C MET A 1 -37.42 73.11 -56.60
N LYS A 2 -37.09 73.07 -55.31
CA LYS A 2 -36.28 72.02 -54.66
C LYS A 2 -37.20 70.89 -54.20
N ASN A 3 -36.97 69.66 -54.63
CA ASN A 3 -37.54 68.47 -53.99
C ASN A 3 -36.43 67.67 -53.31
N ARG A 4 -36.67 67.38 -52.03
CA ARG A 4 -35.84 66.60 -51.10
C ARG A 4 -35.92 65.11 -51.46
N ALA A 5 -34.80 64.42 -51.42
CA ALA A 5 -34.74 62.96 -51.28
C ALA A 5 -33.92 62.65 -50.01
N LEU A 6 -34.53 61.89 -49.10
CA LEU A 6 -34.00 61.48 -47.81
C LEU A 6 -33.32 60.11 -48.01
N PHE A 7 -32.01 60.01 -47.80
CA PHE A 7 -31.29 58.74 -47.77
C PHE A 7 -31.06 58.34 -46.30
N CYS A 8 -31.67 57.23 -45.87
CA CYS A 8 -31.33 56.55 -44.62
C CYS A 8 -30.02 55.78 -44.81
N ALA A 9 -28.99 56.13 -44.04
CA ALA A 9 -27.78 55.33 -43.90
C ALA A 9 -27.97 54.33 -42.74
N ILE A 10 -27.98 53.04 -43.06
CA ILE A 10 -27.92 51.95 -42.07
C ILE A 10 -26.44 51.72 -41.76
N ALA A 11 -26.02 52.01 -40.54
CA ALA A 11 -24.69 51.66 -40.04
C ALA A 11 -24.70 50.20 -39.57
N LEU A 12 -23.96 49.33 -40.27
CA LEU A 12 -23.65 47.97 -39.83
C LEU A 12 -22.49 48.02 -38.82
N LEU A 13 -22.78 47.73 -37.55
CA LEU A 13 -21.78 47.46 -36.52
C LEU A 13 -21.30 46.01 -36.65
N PRO A 14 -20.00 45.72 -36.69
CA PRO A 14 -19.49 44.35 -36.63
C PRO A 14 -19.59 43.83 -35.20
N ALA A 15 -20.35 42.75 -35.00
CA ALA A 15 -20.40 42.03 -33.73
C ALA A 15 -19.06 41.31 -33.51
N LEU A 16 -18.26 41.81 -32.56
CA LEU A 16 -17.10 41.13 -32.01
C LEU A 16 -17.59 39.94 -31.18
N PHE A 17 -17.56 38.73 -31.75
CA PHE A 17 -17.67 37.50 -31.00
C PHE A 17 -16.38 37.30 -30.20
N VAL A 18 -16.40 37.68 -28.92
CA VAL A 18 -15.38 37.24 -27.96
C VAL A 18 -15.70 35.78 -27.63
N SER A 19 -14.98 34.85 -28.26
CA SER A 19 -15.01 33.45 -27.85
C SER A 19 -14.29 33.34 -26.51
N THR A 20 -15.05 33.31 -25.41
CA THR A 20 -14.53 32.82 -24.13
C THR A 20 -14.23 31.33 -24.32
N LEU A 21 -12.96 30.99 -24.55
CA LEU A 21 -12.46 29.65 -24.35
C LEU A 21 -12.59 29.35 -22.85
N ALA A 22 -13.74 28.83 -22.44
CA ALA A 22 -13.81 28.08 -21.20
C ALA A 22 -12.88 26.87 -21.40
N SER A 23 -11.71 26.91 -20.76
CA SER A 23 -10.90 25.71 -20.58
C SER A 23 -11.78 24.74 -19.81
N SER A 24 -12.35 23.74 -20.49
CA SER A 24 -12.87 22.57 -19.80
C SER A 24 -11.64 21.91 -19.19
N GLN A 25 -11.38 22.19 -17.92
CA GLN A 25 -10.38 21.46 -17.15
C GLN A 25 -10.83 20.00 -17.21
N GLU A 26 -10.09 19.19 -17.96
CA GLU A 26 -10.36 17.76 -18.05
C GLU A 26 -10.21 17.22 -16.63
N GLU A 27 -11.26 16.57 -16.12
CA GLU A 27 -11.28 16.06 -14.76
C GLU A 27 -10.16 15.04 -14.62
N GLN A 28 -9.15 15.36 -13.81
CA GLN A 28 -7.96 14.52 -13.69
C GLN A 28 -8.33 13.25 -12.92
N MET A 29 -8.58 12.18 -13.67
CA MET A 29 -8.78 10.84 -13.14
C MET A 29 -7.45 10.29 -12.62
N LEU A 30 -7.50 9.61 -11.48
CA LEU A 30 -6.37 8.94 -10.84
C LEU A 30 -6.81 7.56 -10.35
N LYS A 31 -6.22 6.49 -10.91
CA LYS A 31 -6.40 5.13 -10.41
C LYS A 31 -5.25 4.75 -9.50
N VAL A 32 -5.54 4.51 -8.22
CA VAL A 32 -4.56 4.06 -7.23
C VAL A 32 -4.83 2.61 -6.86
N ALA A 33 -3.77 1.81 -6.75
CA ALA A 33 -3.87 0.40 -6.45
C ALA A 33 -2.80 -0.08 -5.46
N THR A 34 -3.09 -1.20 -4.80
CA THR A 34 -2.11 -2.00 -4.06
C THR A 34 -2.16 -3.46 -4.49
N PHE A 35 -1.02 -4.14 -4.46
CA PHE A 35 -0.92 -5.57 -4.75
C PHE A 35 0.23 -6.21 -3.96
N ASN A 36 -0.07 -7.09 -3.01
CA ASN A 36 0.93 -8.04 -2.53
C ASN A 36 1.21 -9.05 -3.65
N VAL A 37 2.47 -9.09 -4.12
CA VAL A 37 2.87 -9.83 -5.31
C VAL A 37 3.57 -11.15 -4.99
N SER A 38 3.83 -11.45 -3.72
CA SER A 38 4.56 -12.65 -3.29
C SER A 38 5.87 -12.88 -4.07
N MET A 39 6.58 -11.79 -4.38
CA MET A 39 7.85 -11.77 -5.12
C MET A 39 9.02 -11.73 -4.13
N GLU A 40 8.98 -12.65 -3.17
CA GLU A 40 10.01 -12.84 -2.14
C GLU A 40 10.76 -14.16 -2.36
N ALA A 41 12.03 -14.23 -1.99
CA ALA A 41 12.92 -15.34 -2.35
C ALA A 41 12.39 -16.72 -1.97
N THR A 42 11.67 -16.87 -0.85
CA THR A 42 11.17 -18.18 -0.39
C THR A 42 9.95 -18.68 -1.16
N ASN A 43 9.37 -17.85 -2.04
CA ASN A 43 8.38 -18.27 -3.02
C ASN A 43 9.02 -19.00 -4.22
N TYR A 44 10.33 -18.82 -4.45
CA TYR A 44 11.05 -19.38 -5.61
C TYR A 44 11.97 -20.56 -5.26
N LYS A 45 11.60 -21.38 -4.26
CA LYS A 45 12.40 -22.53 -3.79
C LYS A 45 12.83 -23.49 -4.90
N ALA A 46 12.03 -23.63 -5.96
CA ALA A 46 12.33 -24.48 -7.11
C ALA A 46 13.63 -24.11 -7.85
N LEU A 47 14.13 -22.88 -7.69
CA LEU A 47 15.41 -22.43 -8.26
C LEU A 47 16.63 -23.04 -7.55
N GLY A 48 16.45 -23.64 -6.36
CA GLY A 48 17.56 -24.20 -5.58
C GLY A 48 18.56 -23.16 -5.04
N MET A 49 18.22 -21.87 -5.16
CA MET A 49 19.03 -20.77 -4.64
C MET A 49 18.77 -20.59 -3.13
N LYS A 50 19.81 -20.20 -2.39
CA LYS A 50 19.64 -19.85 -0.97
C LYS A 50 18.80 -18.56 -0.87
N PRO A 51 17.86 -18.46 0.08
CA PRO A 51 17.05 -17.26 0.29
C PRO A 51 17.94 -16.01 0.45
N SER A 52 17.75 -15.03 -0.42
CA SER A 52 18.48 -13.76 -0.48
C SER A 52 17.84 -12.85 -1.54
N ASP A 53 18.23 -11.57 -1.54
CA ASP A 53 17.87 -10.59 -2.57
C ASP A 53 18.28 -11.01 -4.00
N GLN A 54 19.26 -11.90 -4.14
CA GLN A 54 19.71 -12.43 -5.42
C GLN A 54 18.67 -13.29 -6.14
N VAL A 55 17.74 -13.91 -5.39
CA VAL A 55 16.70 -14.77 -5.97
C VAL A 55 15.74 -13.95 -6.82
N LEU A 56 15.22 -12.84 -6.28
CA LEU A 56 14.33 -11.97 -7.05
C LEU A 56 15.08 -11.30 -8.22
N GLN A 57 16.35 -10.89 -8.02
CA GLN A 57 17.18 -10.38 -9.12
C GLN A 57 17.28 -11.39 -10.27
N HIS A 58 17.47 -12.68 -9.95
CA HIS A 58 17.51 -13.74 -10.95
C HIS A 58 16.16 -13.90 -11.66
N VAL A 59 15.06 -13.98 -10.89
CA VAL A 59 13.68 -14.10 -11.42
C VAL A 59 13.37 -12.98 -12.40
N LEU A 60 13.74 -11.74 -12.07
CA LEU A 60 13.44 -10.56 -12.88
C LEU A 60 14.35 -10.39 -14.11
N SER A 61 15.48 -11.09 -14.16
CA SER A 61 16.53 -10.82 -15.14
C SER A 61 16.18 -11.16 -16.59
N THR A 62 15.24 -12.09 -16.82
CA THR A 62 14.96 -12.65 -18.15
C THR A 62 13.66 -12.17 -18.78
N GLY A 63 12.69 -11.70 -17.97
CA GLY A 63 11.34 -11.44 -18.46
C GLY A 63 10.49 -12.69 -18.64
N GLU A 64 10.99 -13.89 -18.30
CA GLU A 64 10.36 -15.16 -18.69
C GLU A 64 9.61 -15.90 -17.56
N HIS A 65 9.81 -15.50 -16.30
CA HIS A 65 9.16 -16.17 -15.16
C HIS A 65 7.62 -16.07 -15.22
N SER A 66 6.93 -17.22 -15.22
CA SER A 66 5.48 -17.33 -15.46
C SER A 66 4.62 -16.59 -14.43
N GLN A 67 4.91 -16.75 -13.14
CA GLN A 67 4.20 -16.01 -12.08
C GLN A 67 4.30 -14.50 -12.30
N VAL A 68 5.48 -14.00 -12.67
CA VAL A 68 5.73 -12.56 -12.84
C VAL A 68 5.06 -12.04 -14.12
N LYS A 69 5.01 -12.86 -15.19
CA LYS A 69 4.19 -12.56 -16.38
C LYS A 69 2.71 -12.43 -16.03
N ASN A 70 2.17 -13.33 -15.21
CA ASN A 70 0.77 -13.24 -14.78
C ASN A 70 0.52 -11.99 -13.91
N ILE A 71 1.43 -11.66 -12.97
CA ILE A 71 1.35 -10.42 -12.18
C ILE A 71 1.36 -9.20 -13.10
N ALA A 72 2.26 -9.16 -14.08
CA ALA A 72 2.32 -8.08 -15.07
C ALA A 72 1.06 -7.99 -15.93
N GLU A 73 0.49 -9.13 -16.33
CA GLU A 73 -0.79 -9.18 -17.05
C GLU A 73 -1.93 -8.59 -16.22
N ILE A 74 -2.03 -8.95 -14.93
CA ILE A 74 -3.01 -8.36 -14.01
C ILE A 74 -2.84 -6.84 -13.94
N ILE A 75 -1.60 -6.35 -13.79
CA ILE A 75 -1.30 -4.92 -13.74
C ILE A 75 -1.66 -4.22 -15.06
N GLN A 76 -1.38 -4.82 -16.21
CA GLN A 76 -1.74 -4.26 -17.52
C GLN A 76 -3.26 -4.20 -17.74
N ARG A 77 -4.02 -5.19 -17.23
CA ARG A 77 -5.49 -5.19 -17.29
C ARG A 77 -6.10 -4.10 -16.42
N VAL A 78 -5.58 -3.93 -15.20
CA VAL A 78 -6.11 -2.91 -14.26
C VAL A 78 -5.62 -1.51 -14.63
N ASN A 79 -4.38 -1.42 -15.14
CA ASN A 79 -3.67 -0.22 -15.56
C ASN A 79 -3.74 0.93 -14.51
N PRO A 80 -3.30 0.71 -13.26
CA PRO A 80 -3.28 1.77 -12.26
C PRO A 80 -2.27 2.87 -12.64
N ASP A 81 -2.48 4.07 -12.14
CA ASP A 81 -1.55 5.19 -12.34
C ASP A 81 -0.51 5.28 -11.25
N ILE A 82 -0.88 4.86 -10.03
CA ILE A 82 0.00 4.69 -8.88
C ILE A 82 -0.27 3.31 -8.30
N LEU A 83 0.79 2.51 -8.13
CA LEU A 83 0.72 1.13 -7.69
C LEU A 83 1.71 0.87 -6.55
N MET A 84 1.17 0.44 -5.41
CA MET A 84 1.94 -0.07 -4.29
C MET A 84 2.11 -1.59 -4.42
N LEU A 85 3.34 -2.08 -4.32
CA LEU A 85 3.67 -3.51 -4.32
C LEU A 85 4.17 -3.94 -2.93
N ASN A 86 3.49 -4.90 -2.33
CA ASN A 86 3.93 -5.57 -1.10
C ASN A 86 4.58 -6.93 -1.43
N GLU A 87 5.44 -7.42 -0.56
CA GLU A 87 6.27 -8.63 -0.80
C GLU A 87 7.07 -8.58 -2.09
N PHE A 88 7.61 -7.41 -2.41
CA PHE A 88 8.62 -7.26 -3.44
C PHE A 88 9.97 -7.08 -2.75
N ASP A 89 10.81 -8.11 -2.72
CA ASP A 89 12.09 -8.04 -1.99
C ASP A 89 12.89 -6.79 -2.34
N TYR A 90 13.42 -6.14 -1.32
CA TYR A 90 14.23 -4.96 -1.49
C TYR A 90 15.54 -5.32 -2.20
N ILE A 91 15.79 -4.66 -3.33
CA ILE A 91 17.02 -4.77 -4.10
C ILE A 91 17.58 -3.35 -4.26
N ALA A 92 18.73 -3.08 -3.64
CA ALA A 92 19.33 -1.74 -3.61
C ALA A 92 19.66 -1.19 -5.02
N ASP A 93 20.12 -2.05 -5.94
CA ASP A 93 20.30 -1.69 -7.35
C ASP A 93 18.95 -1.81 -8.08
N LYS A 94 18.21 -0.71 -8.17
CA LYS A 94 16.88 -0.65 -8.82
C LYS A 94 16.86 -1.29 -10.21
N ARG A 95 17.96 -1.20 -10.98
CA ARG A 95 18.11 -1.77 -12.33
C ARG A 95 18.03 -3.29 -12.37
N LYS A 96 18.26 -3.96 -11.23
CA LYS A 96 18.10 -5.42 -11.06
C LYS A 96 16.83 -5.79 -10.30
N GLY A 97 16.16 -4.82 -9.71
CA GLY A 97 14.91 -4.98 -8.97
C GLY A 97 13.73 -4.34 -9.70
N VAL A 98 13.13 -3.30 -9.10
CA VAL A 98 11.89 -2.69 -9.61
C VAL A 98 11.99 -2.19 -11.06
N GLU A 99 13.12 -1.64 -11.50
CA GLU A 99 13.28 -1.21 -12.90
C GLU A 99 13.43 -2.39 -13.87
N ALA A 100 14.00 -3.53 -13.41
CA ALA A 100 14.00 -4.76 -14.20
C ALA A 100 12.58 -5.31 -14.35
N PHE A 101 11.76 -5.24 -13.30
CA PHE A 101 10.35 -5.61 -13.37
C PHE A 101 9.58 -4.73 -14.36
N VAL A 102 9.73 -3.41 -14.27
CA VAL A 102 9.13 -2.46 -15.21
C VAL A 102 9.56 -2.79 -16.64
N LYS A 103 10.87 -2.84 -16.90
CA LYS A 103 11.43 -3.02 -18.24
C LYS A 103 11.09 -4.38 -18.86
N ASN A 104 11.27 -5.47 -18.12
CA ASN A 104 11.22 -6.82 -18.68
C ASN A 104 9.81 -7.42 -18.66
N TYR A 105 8.88 -6.85 -17.89
CA TYR A 105 7.52 -7.37 -17.75
C TYR A 105 6.44 -6.33 -18.02
N LEU A 106 6.47 -5.16 -17.38
CA LEU A 106 5.39 -4.18 -17.53
C LEU A 106 5.42 -3.44 -18.87
N ASN A 107 6.62 -3.13 -19.38
CA ASN A 107 6.83 -2.57 -20.73
C ASN A 107 6.74 -3.63 -21.84
N VAL A 108 6.40 -4.88 -21.50
CA VAL A 108 6.24 -5.98 -22.47
C VAL A 108 4.79 -6.43 -22.47
N SER A 109 4.14 -6.45 -23.62
CA SER A 109 2.74 -6.90 -23.76
C SER A 109 2.56 -8.31 -23.18
N GLN A 110 1.69 -8.46 -22.19
CA GLN A 110 1.24 -9.75 -21.69
C GLN A 110 -0.12 -10.07 -22.30
N ASP A 111 -0.26 -11.25 -22.92
CA ASP A 111 -1.53 -11.71 -23.53
C ASP A 111 -2.15 -10.72 -24.54
N GLY A 112 -1.30 -9.98 -25.28
CA GLY A 112 -1.71 -8.99 -26.29
C GLY A 112 -2.23 -7.67 -25.73
N LEU A 113 -2.07 -7.42 -24.43
CA LEU A 113 -2.43 -6.15 -23.79
C LEU A 113 -1.38 -5.07 -24.06
N GLU A 114 -1.83 -3.81 -24.02
CA GLU A 114 -0.92 -2.68 -24.08
C GLU A 114 0.05 -2.70 -22.89
N PRO A 115 1.36 -2.56 -23.12
CA PRO A 115 2.32 -2.36 -22.05
C PRO A 115 1.97 -1.16 -21.18
N VAL A 116 2.30 -1.24 -19.89
CA VAL A 116 2.17 -0.13 -18.94
C VAL A 116 3.56 0.30 -18.50
N ASP A 117 3.80 1.61 -18.54
CA ASP A 117 5.07 2.19 -18.11
C ASP A 117 4.92 2.95 -16.79
N TYR A 118 5.91 2.83 -15.93
CA TYR A 118 6.01 3.54 -14.65
C TYR A 118 7.39 4.20 -14.55
N PRO A 119 7.56 5.41 -15.12
CA PRO A 119 8.85 6.09 -15.17
C PRO A 119 9.37 6.52 -13.79
N TYR A 120 8.51 6.56 -12.76
CA TYR A 120 8.89 6.94 -11.41
C TYR A 120 8.71 5.77 -10.45
N THR A 121 9.79 5.37 -9.78
CA THR A 121 9.77 4.26 -8.82
C THR A 121 10.45 4.65 -7.51
N TYR A 122 9.89 4.18 -6.41
CA TYR A 122 10.47 4.31 -5.08
C TYR A 122 10.56 2.94 -4.38
N VAL A 123 11.73 2.66 -3.83
CA VAL A 123 12.00 1.51 -2.96
C VAL A 123 12.90 2.00 -1.83
N ALA A 124 12.74 1.40 -0.65
CA ALA A 124 13.58 1.68 0.51
C ALA A 124 13.71 0.39 1.35
N THR A 125 14.65 0.41 2.30
CA THR A 125 14.84 -0.67 3.25
C THR A 125 13.59 -0.89 4.10
N VAL A 126 13.41 -2.14 4.56
CA VAL A 126 12.35 -2.57 5.48
C VAL A 126 12.99 -3.27 6.68
N ASN A 127 12.27 -3.39 7.80
CA ASN A 127 12.78 -4.05 9.00
C ASN A 127 12.76 -5.58 8.95
N THR A 128 12.05 -6.17 7.99
CA THR A 128 12.06 -7.62 7.79
C THR A 128 13.49 -8.11 7.51
N GLY A 129 13.93 -9.06 8.34
CA GLY A 129 15.24 -9.70 8.23
C GLY A 129 16.43 -8.79 8.59
N GLU A 130 16.19 -7.55 9.00
CA GLU A 130 17.23 -6.67 9.55
C GLU A 130 17.66 -7.18 10.93
N PRO A 131 18.94 -7.53 11.11
CA PRO A 131 19.39 -8.26 12.29
C PRO A 131 19.32 -7.39 13.55
N THR A 132 18.99 -8.04 14.68
CA THR A 132 19.24 -7.49 16.01
C THR A 132 20.32 -8.31 16.73
N LYS A 133 20.74 -7.83 17.90
CA LYS A 133 21.66 -8.54 18.79
C LYS A 133 20.93 -9.40 19.84
N PHE A 134 19.60 -9.43 19.80
CA PHE A 134 18.73 -9.97 20.86
C PHE A 134 18.15 -11.33 20.46
N ASP A 135 17.65 -12.07 21.45
CA ASP A 135 16.87 -13.31 21.30
C ASP A 135 15.38 -12.96 21.45
N LEU A 136 14.82 -12.35 20.40
CA LEU A 136 13.48 -11.73 20.45
C LEU A 136 12.35 -12.75 20.42
N ASP A 137 12.64 -14.00 20.04
CA ASP A 137 11.69 -15.11 20.08
C ASP A 137 11.86 -16.04 21.31
N ASN A 138 12.81 -15.73 22.20
CA ASN A 138 13.08 -16.45 23.45
C ASN A 138 13.41 -17.94 23.25
N ASN A 139 14.06 -18.31 22.15
CA ASN A 139 14.46 -19.70 21.88
C ASN A 139 15.79 -20.10 22.57
N GLY A 140 16.47 -19.15 23.21
CA GLY A 140 17.74 -19.31 23.90
C GLY A 140 18.96 -18.95 23.05
N LYS A 141 18.79 -18.36 21.86
CA LYS A 141 19.86 -17.96 20.95
C LYS A 141 19.49 -16.66 20.24
N ALA A 142 20.43 -15.72 20.19
CA ALA A 142 20.34 -14.52 19.35
C ALA A 142 20.95 -14.81 17.97
N GLU A 143 20.15 -15.32 17.05
CA GLU A 143 20.57 -15.71 15.69
C GLU A 143 20.66 -14.52 14.73
N GLY A 144 19.90 -13.45 15.00
CA GLY A 144 19.88 -12.22 14.20
C GLY A 144 19.10 -12.34 12.88
N PHE A 145 18.33 -13.40 12.69
CA PHE A 145 17.39 -13.57 11.59
C PHE A 145 16.13 -14.29 12.10
N GLY A 146 15.12 -14.47 11.25
CA GLY A 146 13.87 -15.10 11.64
C GLY A 146 13.19 -14.28 12.74
N GLY A 147 12.89 -14.91 13.87
CA GLY A 147 12.27 -14.24 15.03
C GLY A 147 13.12 -13.15 15.68
N ASP A 148 14.43 -13.14 15.45
CA ASP A 148 15.40 -12.22 16.07
C ASP A 148 15.70 -10.96 15.24
N ALA A 149 15.11 -10.85 14.06
CA ALA A 149 15.18 -9.63 13.26
C ALA A 149 14.18 -8.58 13.74
N TYR A 150 14.38 -7.30 13.38
CA TYR A 150 13.46 -6.22 13.76
C TYR A 150 12.02 -6.49 13.28
N GLY A 151 11.85 -7.10 12.11
CA GLY A 151 10.65 -7.80 11.69
C GLY A 151 11.05 -9.19 11.19
N PHE A 152 10.16 -10.17 11.34
CA PHE A 152 10.46 -11.54 10.95
C PHE A 152 10.94 -11.63 9.50
N GLY A 153 12.12 -12.22 9.26
CA GLY A 153 12.69 -12.44 7.93
C GLY A 153 14.03 -13.17 7.97
N LEU A 154 14.34 -13.92 6.92
CA LEU A 154 15.55 -14.75 6.82
C LEU A 154 16.77 -13.97 6.32
N TYR A 155 16.56 -12.83 5.66
CA TYR A 155 17.59 -11.95 5.14
C TYR A 155 17.08 -10.51 5.07
N PRO A 156 17.96 -9.50 5.20
CA PRO A 156 17.59 -8.10 5.06
C PRO A 156 16.86 -7.80 3.74
N GLY A 157 15.71 -7.14 3.85
CA GLY A 157 14.93 -6.74 2.67
C GLY A 157 13.92 -7.77 2.18
N GLN A 158 13.82 -8.94 2.82
CA GLN A 158 12.72 -9.88 2.53
C GLN A 158 11.36 -9.19 2.72
N TYR A 159 10.34 -9.59 1.97
CA TYR A 159 8.97 -9.03 2.06
C TYR A 159 8.92 -7.50 1.87
N GLY A 160 9.84 -6.97 1.07
CA GLY A 160 9.98 -5.54 0.81
C GLY A 160 8.77 -4.91 0.13
N MET A 161 8.96 -3.64 -0.20
CA MET A 161 7.92 -2.74 -0.69
C MET A 161 8.44 -1.99 -1.92
N ALA A 162 7.57 -1.70 -2.89
CA ALA A 162 7.90 -0.84 -4.03
C ALA A 162 6.69 0.01 -4.45
N LEU A 163 6.92 1.30 -4.69
CA LEU A 163 5.92 2.20 -5.29
C LEU A 163 6.28 2.46 -6.75
N LEU A 164 5.32 2.29 -7.63
CA LEU A 164 5.41 2.58 -9.07
C LEU A 164 4.40 3.68 -9.40
N SER A 165 4.82 4.68 -10.16
CA SER A 165 3.97 5.83 -10.50
C SER A 165 4.20 6.29 -11.93
N LYS A 166 3.10 6.60 -12.62
CA LYS A 166 3.11 7.33 -13.90
C LYS A 166 3.44 8.81 -13.72
N TYR A 167 3.26 9.32 -12.51
CA TYR A 167 3.45 10.72 -12.14
C TYR A 167 4.73 10.95 -11.32
N PRO A 168 5.37 12.13 -11.41
CA PRO A 168 6.59 12.43 -10.66
C PRO A 168 6.43 12.26 -9.15
N ILE A 169 7.41 11.58 -8.55
CA ILE A 169 7.56 11.48 -7.09
C ILE A 169 8.40 12.66 -6.60
N ASP A 170 7.92 13.35 -5.57
CA ASP A 170 8.63 14.41 -4.87
C ASP A 170 9.63 13.81 -3.88
N VAL A 171 10.82 13.44 -4.39
CA VAL A 171 11.82 12.66 -3.65
C VAL A 171 12.28 13.38 -2.38
N ASP A 172 12.42 14.70 -2.41
CA ASP A 172 12.87 15.51 -1.28
C ASP A 172 11.81 15.60 -0.17
N GLY A 173 10.54 15.35 -0.50
CA GLY A 173 9.42 15.36 0.44
C GLY A 173 9.09 13.99 1.04
N ILE A 174 9.81 12.93 0.68
CA ILE A 174 9.53 11.57 1.17
C ILE A 174 9.87 11.47 2.65
N ARG A 175 8.96 10.87 3.42
CA ARG A 175 9.19 10.50 4.83
C ARG A 175 9.04 9.00 5.00
N THR A 176 9.91 8.42 5.83
CA THR A 176 9.82 7.03 6.23
C THR A 176 9.82 6.92 7.75
N PHE A 177 9.17 5.89 8.27
CA PHE A 177 9.07 5.63 9.72
C PHE A 177 9.57 4.21 10.05
N GLN A 178 10.58 3.74 9.33
CA GLN A 178 11.15 2.39 9.51
C GLN A 178 11.74 2.25 10.91
N THR A 179 12.44 3.27 11.40
CA THR A 179 13.26 3.20 12.62
C THR A 179 12.57 3.72 13.87
N PHE A 180 11.33 4.21 13.74
CA PHE A 180 10.50 4.66 14.85
C PHE A 180 10.38 3.57 15.93
N LYS A 181 10.67 3.92 17.20
CA LYS A 181 10.70 2.96 18.31
C LYS A 181 9.31 2.71 18.85
N TRP A 182 8.96 1.44 19.06
CA TRP A 182 7.62 1.08 19.51
C TRP A 182 7.31 1.68 20.89
N HIS A 183 8.26 1.63 21.82
CA HIS A 183 8.10 2.19 23.15
C HIS A 183 7.99 3.73 23.21
N HIS A 184 8.22 4.45 22.09
CA HIS A 184 8.01 5.89 22.00
C HIS A 184 6.56 6.27 21.74
N MET A 185 5.69 5.33 21.36
CA MET A 185 4.26 5.61 21.29
C MET A 185 3.70 5.91 22.69
N PRO A 186 2.72 6.81 22.82
CA PRO A 186 1.95 6.95 24.04
C PRO A 186 1.09 5.71 24.26
N HIS A 187 1.26 5.04 25.40
CA HIS A 187 0.52 3.83 25.77
C HIS A 187 0.58 2.74 24.66
N PRO A 188 1.78 2.23 24.33
CA PRO A 188 1.91 1.17 23.35
C PRO A 188 1.31 -0.15 23.86
N GLN A 189 0.86 -0.99 22.95
CA GLN A 189 0.42 -2.36 23.21
C GLN A 189 1.62 -3.25 23.56
N VAL A 190 2.03 -3.26 24.83
CA VAL A 190 3.14 -4.11 25.30
C VAL A 190 2.71 -5.59 25.24
N PRO A 191 3.49 -6.49 24.58
CA PRO A 191 3.24 -7.93 24.63
C PRO A 191 3.58 -8.51 26.00
N ILE A 192 2.60 -9.20 26.59
CA ILE A 192 2.66 -9.73 27.96
C ILE A 192 2.29 -11.21 27.93
N ILE A 193 3.15 -12.07 28.47
CA ILE A 193 2.84 -13.47 28.72
C ILE A 193 1.80 -13.53 29.85
N PRO A 194 0.59 -14.06 29.61
CA PRO A 194 -0.45 -14.15 30.64
C PRO A 194 -0.06 -15.06 31.81
N ASP A 195 -0.63 -14.81 32.99
CA ASP A 195 -0.51 -15.70 34.15
C ASP A 195 -1.35 -16.98 34.00
N GLU A 196 -1.30 -17.87 35.01
CA GLU A 196 -2.04 -19.15 35.00
C GLU A 196 -3.58 -18.99 34.86
N SER A 197 -4.12 -17.81 35.19
CA SER A 197 -5.54 -17.49 35.02
C SER A 197 -5.87 -16.93 33.63
N GLY A 198 -4.86 -16.71 32.79
CA GLY A 198 -4.98 -16.04 31.50
C GLY A 198 -5.00 -14.52 31.60
N SER A 199 -4.74 -13.92 32.77
CA SER A 199 -4.70 -12.47 32.95
C SER A 199 -3.33 -11.91 32.57
N THR A 200 -3.31 -10.75 31.91
CA THR A 200 -2.09 -9.99 31.62
C THR A 200 -1.74 -8.98 32.70
N ASP A 201 -2.63 -8.71 33.67
CA ASP A 201 -2.40 -7.71 34.74
C ASP A 201 -1.20 -8.04 35.63
N LYS A 202 -0.97 -9.33 35.85
CA LYS A 202 0.17 -9.88 36.61
C LYS A 202 1.12 -10.69 35.72
N GLY A 203 0.92 -10.61 34.40
CA GLY A 203 1.75 -11.30 33.43
C GLY A 203 3.16 -10.72 33.37
N LYS A 204 4.05 -11.42 32.67
CA LYS A 204 5.44 -11.00 32.47
C LYS A 204 5.59 -10.38 31.08
N PRO A 205 6.27 -9.24 30.91
CA PRO A 205 6.64 -8.75 29.58
C PRO A 205 7.38 -9.80 28.77
N TRP A 206 7.03 -9.91 27.48
CA TRP A 206 7.72 -10.81 26.55
C TRP A 206 9.16 -10.36 26.33
N TYR A 207 9.34 -9.06 26.06
CA TYR A 207 10.63 -8.44 25.86
C TYR A 207 11.21 -7.94 27.18
N ASP A 208 12.52 -8.07 27.35
CA ASP A 208 13.22 -7.38 28.42
C ASP A 208 13.32 -5.86 28.18
N VAL A 209 13.93 -5.15 29.13
CA VAL A 209 14.03 -3.68 29.08
C VAL A 209 14.88 -3.19 27.91
N GLU A 210 15.99 -3.88 27.60
CA GLU A 210 16.88 -3.48 26.50
C GLU A 210 16.25 -3.79 25.14
N GLU A 211 15.62 -4.95 25.02
CA GLU A 211 14.89 -5.39 23.83
C GLU A 211 13.75 -4.43 23.50
N TRP A 212 12.90 -4.14 24.49
CA TRP A 212 11.78 -3.23 24.33
C TRP A 212 12.22 -1.81 23.95
N ALA A 213 13.31 -1.32 24.55
CA ALA A 213 13.91 -0.03 24.20
C ALA A 213 14.48 0.00 22.78
N ALA A 214 14.99 -1.13 22.29
CA ALA A 214 15.57 -1.23 20.96
C ALA A 214 14.53 -1.45 19.86
N LEU A 215 13.40 -2.09 20.16
CA LEU A 215 12.45 -2.57 19.15
C LEU A 215 11.82 -1.42 18.35
N ARG A 216 11.82 -1.58 17.02
CA ARG A 216 11.16 -0.68 16.08
C ARG A 216 9.70 -1.08 15.94
N LEU A 217 8.80 -0.12 15.77
CA LEU A 217 7.38 -0.40 15.60
C LEU A 217 7.10 -1.12 14.27
N SER A 218 7.45 -0.48 13.16
CA SER A 218 7.24 -1.04 11.83
C SER A 218 7.95 -2.39 11.69
N SER A 219 7.23 -3.44 11.30
CA SER A 219 7.76 -4.77 10.99
C SER A 219 8.40 -4.81 9.61
N LYS A 220 7.82 -4.08 8.64
CA LYS A 220 8.45 -3.74 7.36
C LYS A 220 8.80 -2.25 7.35
N SER A 221 7.89 -1.40 6.88
CA SER A 221 8.04 0.06 6.93
C SER A 221 6.70 0.77 6.76
N HIS A 222 6.74 2.07 6.97
CA HIS A 222 5.68 3.04 6.80
C HIS A 222 6.26 4.21 6.01
N TRP A 223 5.61 4.61 4.92
CA TRP A 223 6.08 5.67 4.04
C TRP A 223 5.00 6.72 3.82
N ASP A 224 5.41 7.97 3.73
CA ASP A 224 4.67 9.06 3.12
C ASP A 224 5.43 9.50 1.87
N VAL A 225 4.89 9.19 0.69
CA VAL A 225 5.51 9.47 -0.60
C VAL A 225 4.65 10.47 -1.37
N PRO A 226 5.05 11.76 -1.45
CA PRO A 226 4.27 12.74 -2.18
C PRO A 226 4.45 12.57 -3.70
N VAL A 227 3.34 12.55 -4.44
CA VAL A 227 3.29 12.40 -5.89
C VAL A 227 2.60 13.62 -6.51
N LYS A 228 3.13 14.15 -7.62
CA LYS A 228 2.56 15.33 -8.29
C LYS A 228 1.59 14.92 -9.40
N VAL A 229 0.29 15.06 -9.15
CA VAL A 229 -0.81 14.70 -10.07
C VAL A 229 -1.58 15.96 -10.44
N GLY A 230 -1.65 16.31 -11.73
CA GLY A 230 -2.37 17.51 -12.18
C GLY A 230 -1.91 18.82 -11.51
N GLY A 231 -0.63 18.92 -11.12
CA GLY A 231 -0.08 20.07 -10.38
C GLY A 231 -0.36 20.07 -8.88
N LYS A 232 -1.13 19.09 -8.36
CA LYS A 232 -1.44 18.92 -6.93
C LYS A 232 -0.57 17.83 -6.32
N THR A 233 -0.28 17.94 -5.02
CA THR A 233 0.38 16.88 -4.27
C THR A 233 -0.66 15.87 -3.78
N VAL A 234 -0.43 14.59 -4.06
CA VAL A 234 -1.15 13.46 -3.47
C VAL A 234 -0.15 12.65 -2.65
N HIS A 235 -0.39 12.52 -1.35
CA HIS A 235 0.44 11.73 -0.45
C HIS A 235 0.06 10.25 -0.54
N ILE A 236 1.00 9.41 -0.96
CA ILE A 236 0.81 7.96 -0.92
C ILE A 236 1.35 7.45 0.41
N LEU A 237 0.42 7.10 1.30
CA LEU A 237 0.71 6.63 2.65
C LEU A 237 0.77 5.10 2.62
N ALA A 238 1.96 4.56 2.40
CA ALA A 238 2.17 3.14 2.18
C ALA A 238 2.60 2.42 3.45
N MET A 239 2.04 1.24 3.71
CA MET A 239 2.49 0.39 4.81
C MET A 239 2.32 -1.10 4.54
N HIS A 240 3.07 -1.91 5.27
CA HIS A 240 2.92 -3.36 5.30
C HIS A 240 3.08 -3.87 6.74
N PRO A 241 2.06 -3.70 7.59
CA PRO A 241 2.07 -4.18 8.97
C PRO A 241 2.26 -5.69 9.08
N THR A 242 2.60 -6.16 10.27
CA THR A 242 2.82 -7.57 10.53
C THR A 242 1.50 -8.35 10.44
N PRO A 243 1.49 -9.58 9.89
CA PRO A 243 0.36 -10.49 10.04
C PRO A 243 0.09 -10.76 11.53
N PRO A 244 -1.13 -10.60 12.06
CA PRO A 244 -1.44 -10.66 13.49
C PRO A 244 -1.56 -12.10 14.05
N ASN A 245 -0.72 -13.01 13.54
CA ASN A 245 -0.70 -14.45 13.85
C ASN A 245 0.75 -14.93 14.04
N PHE A 246 0.98 -16.24 14.20
CA PHE A 246 2.31 -16.89 14.27
C PHE A 246 3.10 -16.61 15.54
N ASP A 247 2.39 -16.44 16.66
CA ASP A 247 2.90 -16.16 17.99
C ASP A 247 2.06 -16.89 19.06
N GLY A 248 2.45 -16.74 20.33
CA GLY A 248 1.80 -17.40 21.46
C GLY A 248 0.74 -16.53 22.14
N SER A 249 0.41 -16.88 23.38
CA SER A 249 -0.58 -16.17 24.19
C SER A 249 -0.20 -14.74 24.54
N GLU A 250 1.05 -14.33 24.28
CA GLU A 250 1.53 -12.97 24.42
C GLU A 250 1.02 -12.00 23.33
N ASP A 251 0.54 -12.53 22.20
CA ASP A 251 -0.07 -11.80 21.07
C ASP A 251 0.82 -10.66 20.53
N ARG A 252 2.13 -10.92 20.34
CA ARG A 252 3.12 -9.95 19.85
C ARG A 252 2.70 -9.30 18.55
N ASN A 253 2.34 -10.13 17.58
CA ASN A 253 2.03 -9.71 16.23
C ASN A 253 0.66 -9.04 16.16
N GLY A 254 -0.35 -9.51 16.91
CA GLY A 254 -1.63 -8.83 17.01
C GLY A 254 -1.52 -7.43 17.63
N LYS A 255 -0.76 -7.30 18.72
CA LYS A 255 -0.46 -6.02 19.37
C LYS A 255 0.38 -5.10 18.50
N ARG A 256 1.38 -5.64 17.79
CA ARG A 256 2.21 -4.87 16.87
C ARG A 256 1.41 -4.37 15.67
N ASN A 257 0.59 -5.23 15.05
CA ASN A 257 -0.30 -4.84 13.94
C ASN A 257 -1.24 -3.71 14.37
N PHE A 258 -1.85 -3.80 15.57
CA PHE A 258 -2.68 -2.73 16.13
C PHE A 258 -1.96 -1.39 16.16
N ASP A 259 -0.74 -1.36 16.70
CA ASP A 259 0.03 -0.11 16.87
C ASP A 259 0.67 0.37 15.55
N GLU A 260 0.99 -0.52 14.62
CA GLU A 260 1.41 -0.16 13.26
C GLU A 260 0.27 0.57 12.52
N ILE A 261 -0.96 0.04 12.58
CA ILE A 261 -2.14 0.71 12.03
C ILE A 261 -2.40 2.05 12.74
N ARG A 262 -2.25 2.07 14.07
CA ARG A 262 -2.39 3.28 14.89
C ARG A 262 -1.40 4.37 14.49
N LEU A 263 -0.14 4.03 14.18
CA LEU A 263 0.86 5.02 13.77
C LEU A 263 0.35 5.88 12.61
N MET A 264 -0.28 5.26 11.61
CA MET A 264 -0.86 5.99 10.48
C MET A 264 -2.11 6.76 10.88
N ALA A 265 -2.99 6.19 11.70
CA ALA A 265 -4.16 6.92 12.20
C ALA A 265 -3.77 8.19 12.98
N ASP A 266 -2.74 8.10 13.82
CA ASP A 266 -2.20 9.23 14.58
C ASP A 266 -1.43 10.20 13.65
N TYR A 267 -0.75 9.73 12.60
CA TYR A 267 -0.10 10.60 11.59
C TYR A 267 -1.09 11.50 10.82
N LEU A 268 -2.32 11.00 10.60
CA LEU A 268 -3.42 11.77 10.01
C LEU A 268 -4.04 12.79 10.97
N SER A 269 -3.77 12.71 12.27
CA SER A 269 -4.37 13.53 13.32
C SER A 269 -3.29 14.29 14.10
N PRO A 270 -2.90 15.52 13.68
CA PRO A 270 -1.76 16.25 14.28
C PRO A 270 -1.78 16.33 15.82
N ASP A 271 -2.95 16.51 16.43
CA ASP A 271 -3.10 16.57 17.90
C ASP A 271 -2.72 15.26 18.60
N LYS A 272 -2.92 14.11 17.95
CA LYS A 272 -2.56 12.78 18.45
C LYS A 272 -1.15 12.36 18.02
N GLY A 273 -0.73 12.77 16.83
CA GLY A 273 0.54 12.40 16.19
C GLY A 273 1.77 13.18 16.66
N ALA A 274 1.68 14.08 17.64
CA ALA A 274 2.79 14.95 18.08
C ALA A 274 4.06 14.22 18.60
N TYR A 275 3.97 12.90 18.82
CA TYR A 275 5.07 12.04 19.21
C TYR A 275 5.83 11.44 18.01
N ILE A 276 5.24 11.49 16.81
CA ILE A 276 5.76 10.85 15.61
C ILE A 276 6.96 11.64 15.09
N TYR A 277 8.01 10.92 14.73
CA TYR A 277 9.18 11.44 14.03
C TYR A 277 9.55 10.50 12.89
N ASP A 278 10.04 11.06 11.79
CA ASP A 278 10.53 10.30 10.64
C ASP A 278 11.93 9.73 10.88
N ASP A 279 12.46 8.98 9.91
CA ASP A 279 13.79 8.38 10.02
C ASP A 279 14.96 9.39 10.01
N ASN A 280 14.70 10.67 9.71
CA ASN A 280 15.65 11.77 9.91
C ASN A 280 15.58 12.35 11.33
N GLY A 281 14.64 11.89 12.16
CA GLY A 281 14.41 12.37 13.52
C GLY A 281 13.57 13.64 13.60
N GLU A 282 12.96 14.07 12.49
CA GLU A 282 12.13 15.26 12.44
C GLU A 282 10.71 14.92 12.91
N LYS A 283 10.16 15.74 13.82
CA LYS A 283 8.75 15.60 14.20
C LYS A 283 7.87 16.02 13.04
N VAL A 284 6.99 15.12 12.61
CA VAL A 284 6.17 15.30 11.41
C VAL A 284 4.74 14.83 11.66
N SER A 285 3.81 15.51 11.00
CA SER A 285 2.43 15.08 10.83
C SER A 285 2.00 15.39 9.40
N LEU A 286 0.91 14.78 8.96
CA LEU A 286 0.25 15.23 7.74
C LEU A 286 -0.42 16.58 8.00
N SER A 287 -0.38 17.49 7.02
CA SER A 287 -1.09 18.75 7.13
C SER A 287 -2.60 18.54 7.10
N GLU A 288 -3.35 19.44 7.72
CA GLU A 288 -4.79 19.54 7.49
C GLU A 288 -5.06 19.69 5.99
N ASN A 289 -6.22 19.17 5.53
CA ASN A 289 -6.63 19.24 4.12
C ASN A 289 -5.58 18.70 3.14
N ALA A 290 -4.86 17.65 3.52
CA ALA A 290 -4.00 16.92 2.60
C ALA A 290 -4.81 15.92 1.76
N ARG A 291 -4.50 15.83 0.47
CA ARG A 291 -4.90 14.71 -0.38
C ARG A 291 -3.99 13.54 -0.08
N PHE A 292 -4.53 12.44 0.41
CA PHE A 292 -3.75 11.24 0.64
C PHE A 292 -4.50 9.98 0.20
N VAL A 293 -3.77 8.91 -0.06
CA VAL A 293 -4.31 7.56 -0.21
C VAL A 293 -3.47 6.61 0.62
N LEU A 294 -4.10 5.97 1.61
CA LEU A 294 -3.50 4.88 2.37
C LEU A 294 -3.50 3.62 1.51
N VAL A 295 -2.36 2.96 1.35
CA VAL A 295 -2.21 1.80 0.46
C VAL A 295 -1.35 0.71 1.07
N GLY A 296 -1.76 -0.55 0.89
CA GLY A 296 -0.95 -1.71 1.27
C GLY A 296 -1.75 -2.93 1.66
N ASP A 297 -1.01 -4.01 1.97
CA ASP A 297 -1.49 -5.12 2.78
C ASP A 297 -1.42 -4.72 4.26
N PHE A 298 -2.56 -4.44 4.86
CA PHE A 298 -2.69 -4.01 6.26
C PHE A 298 -2.80 -5.18 7.24
N ASN A 299 -2.97 -6.40 6.73
CA ASN A 299 -3.11 -7.60 7.55
C ASN A 299 -4.24 -7.52 8.60
N ALA A 300 -5.26 -6.69 8.37
CA ALA A 300 -6.36 -6.47 9.31
C ALA A 300 -7.71 -6.56 8.58
N ALA A 301 -8.53 -7.54 8.94
CA ALA A 301 -9.87 -7.71 8.39
C ALA A 301 -10.86 -6.76 9.07
N ASP A 302 -11.83 -6.24 8.32
CA ASP A 302 -12.93 -5.38 8.81
C ASP A 302 -14.13 -6.17 9.35
N ILE A 303 -14.22 -7.47 9.07
CA ILE A 303 -15.33 -8.33 9.49
C ILE A 303 -14.94 -9.81 9.45
N GLY A 304 -15.72 -10.64 10.14
CA GLY A 304 -15.63 -12.10 10.13
C GLY A 304 -14.58 -12.64 11.10
N ASP A 305 -14.28 -13.93 11.00
CA ASP A 305 -13.44 -14.65 11.99
C ASP A 305 -11.97 -14.18 12.05
N LYS A 306 -11.56 -13.30 11.13
CA LYS A 306 -10.21 -12.69 11.09
C LYS A 306 -10.20 -11.25 11.62
N HIS A 307 -11.36 -10.71 11.99
CA HIS A 307 -11.52 -9.34 12.48
C HIS A 307 -10.89 -9.16 13.87
N ARG A 308 -9.96 -8.20 13.93
CA ARG A 308 -9.36 -7.55 15.10
C ARG A 308 -10.19 -6.37 15.61
N GLU A 309 -11.01 -6.45 16.66
CA GLU A 309 -11.76 -5.27 17.14
C GLU A 309 -10.82 -4.08 17.44
N GLY A 310 -11.15 -2.91 16.90
CA GLY A 310 -10.42 -1.67 17.15
C GLY A 310 -9.08 -1.57 16.42
N VAL A 311 -8.78 -2.51 15.52
CA VAL A 311 -7.53 -2.49 14.74
C VAL A 311 -7.71 -1.63 13.50
N ILE A 312 -8.44 -2.14 12.50
CA ILE A 312 -8.58 -1.47 11.20
C ILE A 312 -9.53 -0.27 11.27
N GLU A 313 -10.46 -0.27 12.23
CA GLU A 313 -11.39 0.83 12.49
C GLU A 313 -10.68 2.15 12.78
N GLN A 314 -9.45 2.09 13.30
CA GLN A 314 -8.60 3.27 13.49
C GLN A 314 -8.37 4.06 12.19
N LEU A 315 -8.43 3.38 11.03
CA LEU A 315 -8.34 3.99 9.71
C LEU A 315 -9.69 4.03 8.99
N THR A 316 -10.44 2.93 8.97
CA THR A 316 -11.69 2.84 8.19
C THR A 316 -12.83 3.69 8.76
N GLU A 317 -12.78 4.02 10.06
CA GLU A 317 -13.72 4.92 10.71
C GLU A 317 -13.10 6.30 11.02
N HIS A 318 -11.86 6.53 10.56
CA HIS A 318 -11.18 7.81 10.77
C HIS A 318 -11.93 8.95 10.03
N PRO A 319 -12.20 10.11 10.67
CA PRO A 319 -12.99 11.18 10.06
C PRO A 319 -12.44 11.73 8.74
N LEU A 320 -11.12 11.66 8.54
CA LEU A 320 -10.46 12.14 7.32
C LEU A 320 -10.36 11.09 6.21
N VAL A 321 -10.68 9.82 6.49
CA VAL A 321 -10.57 8.70 5.54
C VAL A 321 -11.94 8.41 4.94
N ASN A 322 -11.97 8.21 3.62
CA ASN A 322 -13.15 7.74 2.92
C ASN A 322 -13.06 6.21 2.75
N ASN A 323 -13.99 5.48 3.37
CA ASN A 323 -14.16 4.04 3.21
C ASN A 323 -15.61 3.70 2.82
N ASP A 324 -16.31 4.66 2.20
CA ASP A 324 -17.75 4.54 1.91
C ASP A 324 -18.00 3.55 0.76
N ILE A 325 -17.03 3.39 -0.15
CA ILE A 325 -17.04 2.40 -1.23
C ILE A 325 -16.05 1.29 -0.90
N ILE A 326 -16.56 0.06 -0.74
CA ILE A 326 -15.75 -1.12 -0.47
C ILE A 326 -15.46 -1.83 -1.81
N PRO A 327 -14.18 -2.01 -2.19
CA PRO A 327 -13.82 -2.81 -3.36
C PRO A 327 -14.37 -4.23 -3.27
N THR A 328 -14.97 -4.74 -4.35
CA THR A 328 -15.51 -6.11 -4.40
C THR A 328 -15.11 -6.85 -5.68
N SER A 329 -15.37 -8.16 -5.70
CA SER A 329 -15.14 -9.01 -6.87
C SER A 329 -16.05 -10.23 -6.93
N ALA A 330 -16.26 -10.74 -8.15
CA ALA A 330 -16.98 -11.99 -8.36
C ALA A 330 -16.21 -13.22 -7.84
N GLY A 331 -14.87 -13.20 -7.94
CA GLY A 331 -14.01 -14.25 -7.41
C GLY A 331 -14.05 -14.32 -5.88
N GLY A 332 -13.99 -13.18 -5.19
CA GLY A 332 -14.18 -13.11 -3.74
C GLY A 332 -15.55 -13.64 -3.33
N ALA A 333 -16.62 -13.21 -4.01
CA ALA A 333 -17.99 -13.67 -3.74
C ALA A 333 -18.13 -15.19 -3.87
N GLY A 334 -17.41 -15.79 -4.82
CA GLY A 334 -17.39 -17.25 -5.04
C GLY A 334 -16.36 -18.01 -4.19
N ALA A 335 -15.55 -17.34 -3.37
CA ALA A 335 -14.50 -17.98 -2.57
C ALA A 335 -15.04 -18.59 -1.27
N SER A 336 -16.15 -18.09 -0.74
CA SER A 336 -16.78 -18.55 0.50
C SER A 336 -18.29 -18.30 0.48
N GLY A 337 -19.04 -19.06 1.27
CA GLY A 337 -20.49 -18.86 1.48
C GLY A 337 -20.84 -17.72 2.44
N ALA A 338 -19.86 -17.04 3.04
CA ALA A 338 -20.10 -15.89 3.89
C ALA A 338 -20.67 -14.70 3.09
N GLU A 339 -21.67 -14.00 3.62
CA GLU A 339 -22.37 -12.90 2.89
C GLU A 339 -21.43 -11.75 2.50
N PHE A 340 -20.34 -11.56 3.24
CA PHE A 340 -19.35 -10.53 3.00
C PHE A 340 -18.17 -10.99 2.12
N SER A 341 -18.17 -12.23 1.60
CA SER A 341 -17.01 -12.77 0.85
C SER A 341 -16.65 -11.99 -0.41
N ASN A 342 -17.61 -11.25 -0.98
CA ASN A 342 -17.39 -10.38 -2.14
C ASN A 342 -16.32 -9.31 -1.93
N ARG A 343 -15.99 -8.93 -0.69
CA ARG A 343 -14.94 -7.95 -0.36
C ARG A 343 -13.57 -8.58 -0.07
N PHE A 344 -13.44 -9.90 -0.17
CA PHE A 344 -12.16 -10.56 0.11
C PHE A 344 -11.08 -10.12 -0.90
N THR A 345 -9.90 -9.85 -0.36
CA THR A 345 -8.70 -9.45 -1.10
C THR A 345 -7.61 -10.51 -0.99
N ALA A 346 -7.73 -11.44 -0.04
CA ALA A 346 -6.80 -12.54 0.15
C ALA A 346 -7.49 -13.91 0.09
N TYR A 347 -6.77 -14.91 -0.41
CA TYR A 347 -7.26 -16.27 -0.63
C TYR A 347 -7.83 -16.94 0.62
N TRP A 348 -7.30 -16.60 1.80
CA TRP A 348 -7.75 -17.14 3.09
C TRP A 348 -9.04 -16.52 3.64
N GLY A 349 -9.72 -15.67 2.86
CA GLY A 349 -11.05 -15.18 3.19
C GLY A 349 -11.05 -13.98 4.13
N ALA A 350 -10.25 -12.96 3.79
CA ALA A 350 -10.23 -11.67 4.49
C ALA A 350 -10.07 -10.51 3.50
N ARG A 351 -10.51 -9.33 3.91
CA ARG A 351 -10.09 -8.05 3.35
C ARG A 351 -8.82 -7.62 4.09
N ALA A 352 -7.67 -7.94 3.55
CA ALA A 352 -6.37 -7.60 4.13
C ALA A 352 -5.72 -6.40 3.42
N ASP A 353 -6.07 -6.16 2.17
CA ASP A 353 -5.47 -5.16 1.29
C ASP A 353 -6.40 -3.95 1.13
N TYR A 354 -5.84 -2.75 1.27
CA TYR A 354 -6.62 -1.53 1.34
C TYR A 354 -6.06 -0.45 0.41
N VAL A 355 -6.99 0.32 -0.17
CA VAL A 355 -6.74 1.58 -0.87
C VAL A 355 -7.78 2.56 -0.34
N LEU A 356 -7.40 3.42 0.61
CA LEU A 356 -8.32 4.30 1.33
C LEU A 356 -7.95 5.77 1.08
N PRO A 357 -8.70 6.50 0.24
CA PRO A 357 -8.42 7.88 -0.06
C PRO A 357 -8.87 8.79 1.10
N SER A 358 -8.30 9.99 1.17
CA SER A 358 -8.81 11.06 2.01
C SER A 358 -10.20 11.49 1.57
N ARG A 359 -11.03 11.96 2.51
CA ARG A 359 -12.29 12.66 2.19
C ARG A 359 -12.01 14.00 1.51
N PHE A 360 -10.92 14.65 1.87
CA PHE A 360 -10.53 15.91 1.26
C PHE A 360 -9.96 15.69 -0.13
N GLY A 361 -10.40 16.51 -1.09
CA GLY A 361 -9.75 16.66 -2.39
C GLY A 361 -9.99 15.52 -3.39
N PHE A 362 -10.90 14.59 -3.10
CA PHE A 362 -11.24 13.46 -3.97
C PHE A 362 -12.74 13.15 -4.01
N ASP A 363 -13.21 12.81 -5.21
CA ASP A 363 -14.44 12.03 -5.41
C ASP A 363 -14.07 10.60 -5.80
N VAL A 364 -14.74 9.61 -5.22
CA VAL A 364 -14.51 8.18 -5.53
C VAL A 364 -15.49 7.75 -6.62
N ASN A 365 -14.96 7.38 -7.78
CA ASN A 365 -15.74 7.07 -8.97
C ASN A 365 -16.03 5.58 -9.12
N ASP A 366 -15.05 4.73 -8.80
CA ASP A 366 -15.15 3.28 -8.94
C ASP A 366 -14.12 2.57 -8.04
N ALA A 367 -14.35 1.30 -7.75
CA ALA A 367 -13.46 0.49 -6.93
C ALA A 367 -13.61 -1.00 -7.24
N GLY A 368 -12.53 -1.76 -7.10
CA GLY A 368 -12.59 -3.19 -7.36
C GLY A 368 -11.41 -4.00 -6.85
N VAL A 369 -11.62 -5.31 -6.85
CA VAL A 369 -10.56 -6.31 -6.62
C VAL A 369 -10.40 -7.10 -7.92
N PHE A 370 -9.17 -7.23 -8.42
CA PHE A 370 -8.89 -8.14 -9.53
C PHE A 370 -8.93 -9.59 -9.03
N TRP A 371 -10.14 -10.13 -8.96
CA TRP A 371 -10.37 -11.54 -8.66
C TRP A 371 -11.51 -12.04 -9.56
N PRO A 372 -11.19 -12.54 -10.76
CA PRO A 372 -12.19 -13.10 -11.65
C PRO A 372 -12.86 -14.34 -11.04
N ALA A 373 -14.12 -14.60 -11.45
CA ALA A 373 -14.81 -15.83 -11.10
C ALA A 373 -14.10 -17.06 -11.68
N LYS A 374 -14.29 -18.24 -11.05
CA LYS A 374 -13.67 -19.51 -11.50
C LYS A 374 -14.00 -19.92 -12.95
N THR A 375 -15.12 -19.43 -13.48
CA THR A 375 -15.57 -19.68 -14.86
C THR A 375 -14.96 -18.71 -15.89
N SER A 376 -14.23 -17.69 -15.44
CA SER A 376 -13.55 -16.76 -16.32
C SER A 376 -12.23 -17.37 -16.82
N ASP A 377 -11.89 -17.13 -18.09
CA ASP A 377 -10.59 -17.51 -18.64
C ASP A 377 -9.42 -16.83 -17.91
N LEU A 378 -9.67 -15.70 -17.23
CA LEU A 378 -8.69 -14.98 -16.42
C LEU A 378 -8.43 -15.63 -15.05
N TYR A 379 -9.23 -16.63 -14.64
CA TYR A 379 -9.01 -17.31 -13.36
C TYR A 379 -7.63 -17.97 -13.28
N ARG A 380 -7.04 -18.34 -14.43
CA ARG A 380 -5.66 -18.84 -14.51
C ARG A 380 -4.64 -17.92 -13.83
N LEU A 381 -4.90 -16.62 -13.81
CA LEU A 381 -4.01 -15.61 -13.23
C LEU A 381 -4.01 -15.65 -11.70
N VAL A 382 -5.10 -16.09 -11.07
CA VAL A 382 -5.32 -16.01 -9.62
C VAL A 382 -5.65 -17.35 -8.98
N LYS A 383 -5.30 -18.44 -9.68
CA LYS A 383 -5.66 -19.81 -9.30
C LYS A 383 -5.08 -20.20 -7.94
N ASP A 384 -3.84 -19.85 -7.69
CA ASP A 384 -3.04 -20.16 -6.50
C ASP A 384 -1.86 -19.16 -6.37
N ARG A 385 -1.08 -19.26 -5.29
CA ARG A 385 0.08 -18.37 -5.03
C ARG A 385 1.15 -18.48 -6.11
N GLU A 386 1.36 -19.67 -6.68
CA GLU A 386 2.34 -19.89 -7.76
C GLU A 386 1.90 -19.26 -9.08
N ALA A 387 0.59 -19.11 -9.31
CA ALA A 387 0.06 -18.43 -10.48
C ALA A 387 0.33 -16.93 -10.45
N SER A 388 0.12 -16.26 -9.31
CA SER A 388 0.49 -14.84 -9.13
C SER A 388 0.76 -14.51 -7.66
N SER A 389 -0.25 -14.60 -6.80
CA SER A 389 -0.16 -14.34 -5.37
C SER A 389 -1.34 -14.97 -4.62
N ASP A 390 -1.19 -15.18 -3.32
CA ASP A 390 -2.29 -15.46 -2.39
C ASP A 390 -3.15 -14.22 -2.06
N HIS A 391 -2.69 -13.02 -2.42
CA HIS A 391 -3.46 -11.78 -2.41
C HIS A 391 -3.98 -11.38 -3.80
N ARG A 392 -4.81 -10.35 -3.86
CA ARG A 392 -5.42 -9.82 -5.07
C ARG A 392 -5.17 -8.32 -5.17
N LEU A 393 -4.96 -7.83 -6.39
CA LEU A 393 -4.82 -6.40 -6.63
C LEU A 393 -6.14 -5.68 -6.28
N VAL A 394 -6.05 -4.70 -5.39
CA VAL A 394 -7.16 -3.82 -4.99
C VAL A 394 -6.93 -2.44 -5.56
N TRP A 395 -7.97 -1.80 -6.10
CA TRP A 395 -7.85 -0.47 -6.70
C TRP A 395 -9.09 0.38 -6.46
N ILE A 396 -8.88 1.69 -6.53
CA ILE A 396 -9.93 2.71 -6.60
C ILE A 396 -9.62 3.70 -7.72
N SER A 397 -10.67 4.28 -8.28
CA SER A 397 -10.62 5.34 -9.28
C SER A 397 -11.14 6.63 -8.66
N LEU A 398 -10.36 7.70 -8.76
CA LEU A 398 -10.60 8.98 -8.11
C LEU A 398 -10.65 10.12 -9.12
N SER A 399 -11.45 11.13 -8.85
CA SER A 399 -11.30 12.46 -9.45
C SER A 399 -10.67 13.40 -8.44
N LEU A 400 -9.67 14.17 -8.86
CA LEU A 400 -9.13 15.24 -8.03
C LEU A 400 -10.09 16.44 -8.04
N THR A 401 -10.57 16.84 -6.88
CA THR A 401 -11.43 18.02 -6.75
C THR A 401 -10.61 19.29 -6.54
N GLU A 402 -11.22 20.46 -6.73
CA GLU A 402 -10.56 21.74 -6.43
C GLU A 402 -10.41 21.98 -4.93
N ASP A 403 -9.43 22.83 -4.57
CA ASP A 403 -9.29 23.29 -3.18
C ASP A 403 -10.41 24.31 -2.93
N ASN A 404 -11.53 23.87 -2.35
CA ASN A 404 -12.65 24.75 -2.00
C ASN A 404 -12.42 25.49 -0.69
#